data_AF-A0A6G3TFI6-F1
#
_entry.id   AF-A0A6G3TFI6-F1
#
_cell.length_a   1.000
_cell.length_b   1.000
_cell.length_c   1.000
_cell.angle_alpha   90.00
_cell.angle_beta   90.00
_cell.angle_gamma   90.00
#
_symmetry.space_group_name_H-M   'P 1'
#
loop_
_entity.id
_entity.type
_entity.pdbx_description
1 polymer ?
#
loop_
_entity_poly.entity_id
_entity_poly.type
_entity_poly.pdbx_seq_one_letter_code
_entity_poly.pdbx_strand_id
1 'polypeptide(L)' 'LTQGGAPHPGEVVLGADAARTAKAGVGDTVVLETADGRTGFRVSGLAEAGAGDTVGEGAGGAATAWFA' A
#
# COMPACT_ATOMS: atom_id res chain seq x y z
N LEU A 1 3.58 1.60 -12.00
CA LEU A 1 4.39 2.06 -10.86
C LEU A 1 4.90 3.44 -11.20
N THR A 2 4.66 4.44 -10.34
CA THR A 2 5.06 5.81 -10.62
C THR A 2 6.58 5.98 -10.41
N GLN A 3 7.16 5.22 -9.47
CA GLN A 3 8.61 5.05 -9.25
C GLN A 3 8.90 3.65 -8.65
N GLY A 4 9.95 2.95 -9.12
CA GLY A 4 10.40 1.65 -8.55
C GLY A 4 10.48 0.48 -9.54
N GLY A 5 11.05 -0.63 -9.10
CA GLY A 5 11.19 -1.89 -9.87
C GLY A 5 10.12 -2.93 -9.53
N ALA A 6 10.13 -4.08 -10.21
CA ALA A 6 9.26 -5.19 -9.83
C ALA A 6 9.64 -5.70 -8.42
N PRO A 7 8.67 -5.86 -7.49
CA PRO A 7 8.95 -6.33 -6.14
C PRO A 7 9.44 -7.78 -6.13
N HIS A 8 10.45 -8.06 -5.32
CA HIS A 8 10.88 -9.42 -4.98
C HIS A 8 10.11 -9.94 -3.75
N PRO A 9 10.18 -11.25 -3.44
CA PRO A 9 9.58 -11.79 -2.21
C PRO A 9 10.10 -11.04 -0.97
N GLY A 10 9.18 -10.54 -0.14
CA GLY A 10 9.50 -9.74 1.05
C GLY A 10 9.64 -8.23 0.81
N GLU A 11 9.47 -7.76 -0.44
CA GLU A 11 9.38 -6.34 -0.77
C GLU A 11 7.93 -5.90 -0.98
N VAL A 12 7.66 -4.62 -0.73
CA VAL A 12 6.33 -4.02 -0.83
C VAL A 12 6.36 -2.75 -1.68
N VAL A 13 5.21 -2.44 -2.29
CA VAL A 13 4.95 -1.16 -2.94
C VAL A 13 4.01 -0.38 -2.03
N LEU A 14 4.35 0.88 -1.74
CA LEU A 14 3.58 1.71 -0.81
C LEU A 14 2.82 2.81 -1.56
N GLY A 15 1.60 3.12 -1.12
CA GLY A 15 0.87 4.29 -1.61
C GLY A 15 1.65 5.57 -1.30
N ALA A 16 1.66 6.54 -2.22
CA ALA A 16 2.45 7.77 -2.10
C ALA A 16 2.10 8.58 -0.84
N ASP A 17 0.81 8.66 -0.47
CA ASP A 17 0.36 9.30 0.77
C ASP A 17 0.80 8.54 2.03
N ALA A 18 0.73 7.21 2.01
CA ALA A 18 1.21 6.38 3.12
C ALA A 18 2.73 6.51 3.29
N ALA A 19 3.48 6.54 2.19
CA ALA A 19 4.92 6.78 2.17
C ALA A 19 5.27 8.16 2.71
N ARG A 20 4.53 9.19 2.32
CA ARG A 20 4.72 10.56 2.83
C ARG A 20 4.43 10.65 4.32
N THR A 21 3.37 10.02 4.79
CA THR A 21 3.00 9.98 6.22
C THR A 21 4.04 9.25 7.05
N ALA A 22 4.53 8.11 6.54
CA ALA A 22 5.58 7.32 7.18
C ALA A 22 7.00 7.90 6.99
N LYS A 23 7.16 8.95 6.16
CA LYS A 23 8.45 9.48 5.70
C LYS A 23 9.39 8.39 5.16
N ALA A 24 8.83 7.43 4.43
CA ALA A 24 9.57 6.31 3.85
C ALA A 24 9.66 6.45 2.32
N GLY A 25 10.80 6.10 1.75
CA GLY A 25 11.06 6.06 0.31
C GLY A 25 11.40 4.66 -0.21
N VAL A 26 11.64 4.55 -1.52
CA VAL A 26 12.14 3.31 -2.12
C VAL A 26 13.52 2.98 -1.53
N GLY A 27 13.69 1.73 -1.09
CA GLY A 27 14.88 1.23 -0.43
C GLY A 27 14.78 1.21 1.10
N ASP A 28 13.85 1.96 1.69
CA ASP A 28 13.61 1.95 3.14
C ASP A 28 12.89 0.68 3.59
N THR A 29 12.92 0.44 4.90
CA THR A 29 12.14 -0.61 5.56
C THR A 29 10.99 0.01 6.33
N VAL A 30 9.77 -0.45 6.06
CA VAL A 30 8.57 -0.11 6.82
C VAL A 30 8.17 -1.31 7.69
N VAL A 31 7.66 -1.04 8.89
CA VAL A 31 7.18 -2.08 9.81
C VAL A 31 5.66 -2.13 9.73
N LEU A 32 5.13 -3.29 9.39
CA LEU A 32 3.71 -3.58 9.51
C LEU A 32 3.45 -4.18 10.90
N GLU A 33 2.63 -3.48 11.68
CA GLU A 33 2.18 -3.96 12.98
C GLU A 33 0.76 -4.53 12.84
N THR A 34 0.58 -5.77 13.30
CA THR A 34 -0.71 -6.46 13.36
C THR A 34 -0.91 -7.03 14.77
N ALA A 35 -2.12 -7.54 15.05
CA ALA A 35 -2.39 -8.21 16.33
C ALA A 35 -1.49 -9.44 16.55
N ASP A 36 -1.04 -10.08 15.46
CA ASP A 36 -0.16 -11.26 15.49
C ASP A 36 1.33 -10.90 15.63
N GLY A 37 1.70 -9.63 15.53
CA GLY A 37 3.07 -9.16 15.75
C GLY A 37 3.52 -8.10 14.76
N ARG A 38 4.84 -7.95 14.62
CA ARG A 38 5.48 -6.91 13.82
C ARG A 38 6.42 -7.54 12.80
N THR A 39 6.35 -7.07 11.56
CA THR A 39 7.20 -7.54 10.48
C THR A 39 7.71 -6.39 9.61
N GLY A 40 8.97 -6.46 9.20
CA GLY A 40 9.61 -5.44 8.36
C GLY A 40 9.55 -5.82 6.88
N PHE A 41 9.19 -4.85 6.04
CA PHE A 41 9.17 -5.01 4.59
C PHE A 41 9.99 -3.91 3.92
N ARG A 42 10.76 -4.28 2.90
CA ARG A 42 11.53 -3.31 2.12
C ARG A 42 10.66 -2.69 1.03
N VAL A 43 10.69 -1.37 0.91
CA VAL A 43 9.93 -0.64 -0.10
C VAL A 43 10.66 -0.74 -1.43
N SER A 44 10.04 -1.36 -2.43
CA SER A 44 10.57 -1.49 -3.79
C SER A 44 10.00 -0.46 -4.77
N GLY A 45 8.89 0.19 -4.41
CA GLY A 45 8.24 1.19 -5.25
C GLY A 45 7.16 2.00 -4.54
N LEU A 46 6.79 3.12 -5.16
CA LEU A 46 5.68 3.98 -4.73
C LEU A 46 4.60 4.05 -5.82
N ALA A 47 3.34 4.00 -5.39
CA ALA A 47 2.16 4.07 -6.26
C ALA A 47 1.25 5.22 -5.86
N GLU A 48 0.75 5.96 -6.84
CA GLU A 48 -0.29 6.97 -6.63
C GLU A 48 -1.66 6.28 -6.62
N ALA A 49 -2.55 6.72 -5.72
CA ALA A 49 -3.92 6.22 -5.67
C ALA A 49 -4.67 6.60 -6.97
N GLY A 50 -5.29 5.61 -7.62
CA GLY A 50 -6.15 5.83 -8.78
C GLY A 50 -7.56 6.25 -8.37
N ALA A 51 -8.38 6.71 -9.32
CA ALA A 51 -9.75 7.17 -9.06
C ALA A 51 -10.69 6.11 -8.43
N GLY A 52 -10.32 4.82 -8.45
CA GLY A 52 -11.05 3.74 -7.78
C GLY A 52 -10.44 3.28 -6.44
N ASP A 53 -9.32 3.87 -6.01
CA ASP A 53 -8.58 3.48 -4.80
C ASP A 53 -9.06 4.24 -3.56
N THR A 54 -9.69 5.40 -3.76
CA THR A 54 -10.37 6.13 -2.69
C THR A 54 -11.71 5.46 -2.39
N VAL A 55 -11.74 4.59 -1.38
CA VAL A 55 -13.01 4.19 -0.75
C VAL A 55 -13.57 5.43 -0.06
N GLY A 56 -14.38 6.23 -0.76
CA GLY A 56 -15.11 7.30 -0.11
C GLY A 56 -16.05 6.71 0.94
N GLU A 57 -16.17 7.36 2.10
CA GLU A 57 -17.12 7.08 3.21
C GLU A 57 -18.61 6.89 2.80
N GLY A 58 -18.95 6.86 1.51
CA GLY A 58 -20.27 6.56 0.94
C GLY A 58 -20.35 5.23 0.16
N ALA A 59 -19.39 4.31 0.25
CA ALA A 59 -19.45 3.00 -0.42
C ALA A 59 -20.39 1.99 0.28
N GLY A 60 -21.53 2.44 0.79
CA GLY A 60 -22.66 1.57 1.12
C GLY A 60 -23.45 1.26 -0.14
N GLY A 61 -23.04 0.25 -0.91
CA GLY A 61 -23.90 -0.24 -2.01
C GLY A 61 -23.31 -1.16 -3.06
N ALA A 62 -21.98 -1.22 -3.25
CA ALA A 62 -21.40 -2.01 -4.35
C ALA A 62 -20.07 -2.71 -4.03
N ALA A 63 -19.66 -2.78 -2.75
CA ALA A 63 -18.43 -3.43 -2.33
C ALA A 63 -18.49 -4.98 -2.28
N THR A 64 -19.60 -5.59 -2.72
CA THR A 64 -19.78 -7.06 -2.79
C THR A 64 -19.86 -7.60 -4.22
N ALA A 65 -19.68 -6.77 -5.25
CA ALA A 65 -19.80 -7.21 -6.65
C ALA A 65 -18.77 -8.28 -7.07
N TRP A 66 -17.72 -8.50 -6.26
CA TRP A 66 -16.71 -9.54 -6.51
C TRP A 66 -17.02 -10.89 -5.86
N PHE A 67 -18.07 -10.95 -5.04
CA PHE A 67 -18.60 -12.19 -4.46
C PHE A 67 -20.00 -12.53 -5.00
N ALA A 68 -20.44 -11.89 -6.09
CA ALA A 68 -21.71 -12.14 -6.76
C ALA A 68 -21.52 -13.05 -7.98
#